data_AF-A0A1F7HB14-F1
#
_entry.id   AF-A0A1F7HB14-F1
#
_cell.length_a   1.000
_cell.length_b   1.000
_cell.length_c   1.000
_cell.angle_alpha   90.00
_cell.angle_beta   90.00
_cell.angle_gamma   90.00
#
_symmetry.space_group_name_H-M   'P 1'
#
loop_
_entity.id
_entity.type
_entity.pdbx_description
1 polymer ?
#
loop_
_entity_poly.entity_id
_entity_poly.type
_entity_poly.pdbx_seq_one_letter_code
_entity_poly.pdbx_strand_id
1 'polypeptide(L)'
;MGRLDRYQKKQQKRQIFFAVGVLIVVVILLFSYGIPLILNTSLFIAHLTEPKVTPSELEKNENFFGNVDISSIPSATNSAKIEVGGSAVNFTDLEFYLNDDLAKEVNLSTSGNFIEEIENLKEGLNTLYVIAKAKHSSEEKKTEEFEIYYKNTKPKLDIKNPQDGSKTNQTEVSVSGSTDKETYIKVNGLPVVVDAQGNFQTSIRLKEGENQIQISAQDVAGNTEEKMLKVIYEKD
;
A
#
# COMPACT_ATOMS: atom_id res chain seq x y z
N MET A 1 -14.62 61.97 73.00
CA MET A 1 -15.58 61.38 72.03
C MET A 1 -17.00 61.49 72.57
N GLY A 2 -17.82 62.35 71.95
CA GLY A 2 -19.16 62.71 72.41
C GLY A 2 -20.16 61.56 72.33
N ARG A 3 -21.21 61.60 73.17
CA ARG A 3 -22.25 60.56 73.26
C ARG A 3 -22.97 60.30 71.92
N LEU A 4 -23.02 61.31 71.03
CA LEU A 4 -23.52 61.22 69.65
C LEU A 4 -22.65 60.32 68.75
N ASP A 5 -21.32 60.42 68.84
CA ASP A 5 -20.38 59.63 68.01
C ASP A 5 -20.45 58.13 68.37
N ARG A 6 -20.69 57.79 69.65
CA ARG A 6 -20.88 56.39 70.07
C ARG A 6 -22.20 55.79 69.57
N TYR A 7 -23.25 56.60 69.47
CA TYR A 7 -24.55 56.15 68.97
C TYR A 7 -24.50 55.93 67.45
N GLN A 8 -23.90 56.85 66.70
CA GLN A 8 -23.68 56.71 65.26
C GLN A 8 -22.81 55.50 64.92
N LYS A 9 -21.69 55.27 65.63
CA LYS A 9 -20.85 54.08 65.44
C LYS A 9 -21.58 52.77 65.73
N LYS A 10 -22.47 52.73 66.72
CA LYS A 10 -23.28 51.54 67.04
C LYS A 10 -24.31 51.26 65.93
N GLN A 11 -24.95 52.30 65.40
CA GLN A 11 -25.90 52.19 64.30
C GLN A 11 -25.22 51.77 62.98
N GLN A 12 -24.05 52.34 62.69
CA GLN A 12 -23.26 52.03 61.50
C GLN A 12 -22.74 50.58 61.53
N LYS A 13 -22.27 50.09 62.69
CA LYS A 13 -21.91 48.67 62.85
C LYS A 13 -23.09 47.74 62.58
N ARG A 14 -24.30 48.08 63.06
CA ARG A 14 -25.50 47.27 62.82
C ARG A 14 -25.87 47.22 61.33
N GLN A 15 -25.73 48.33 60.61
CA GLN A 15 -25.94 48.38 59.16
C GLN A 15 -24.90 47.54 58.39
N ILE A 16 -23.63 47.58 58.80
CA ILE A 16 -22.58 46.74 58.18
C ILE A 16 -22.85 45.26 58.40
N PHE A 17 -23.19 44.84 59.63
CA PHE A 17 -23.52 43.44 59.91
C PHE A 17 -24.74 42.96 59.11
N PHE A 18 -25.77 43.80 58.97
CA PHE A 18 -26.93 43.49 58.14
C PHE A 18 -26.55 43.38 56.66
N ALA A 19 -25.76 44.31 56.13
CA ALA A 19 -25.31 44.28 54.74
C ALA A 19 -24.46 43.04 54.42
N VAL A 20 -23.55 42.65 55.33
CA VAL A 20 -22.77 41.41 55.21
C VAL A 20 -23.67 40.18 55.24
N GLY A 21 -24.68 40.16 56.11
CA GLY A 21 -25.67 39.08 56.15
C GLY A 21 -26.44 38.93 54.84
N VAL A 22 -26.91 40.04 54.27
CA VAL A 22 -27.59 40.04 52.96
C VAL A 22 -26.66 39.56 51.86
N LEU A 23 -25.40 40.00 51.85
CA LEU A 23 -24.39 39.56 50.88
C LEU A 23 -24.18 38.04 50.94
N ILE A 24 -24.05 37.47 52.14
CA ILE A 24 -23.89 36.02 52.34
C ILE A 24 -25.12 35.27 51.80
N VAL A 25 -26.33 35.75 52.07
CA VAL A 25 -27.56 35.13 51.55
C VAL A 25 -27.60 35.18 50.02
N VAL A 26 -27.22 36.30 49.40
CA VAL A 26 -27.14 36.43 47.94
C VAL A 26 -26.12 35.46 47.36
N VAL A 27 -24.94 35.32 47.97
CA VAL A 27 -23.92 34.36 47.53
C VAL A 27 -24.44 32.93 47.64
N ILE A 28 -25.10 32.56 48.75
CA ILE A 28 -25.71 31.23 48.92
C ILE A 28 -26.77 30.97 47.84
N LEU A 29 -27.61 31.96 47.53
CA LEU A 29 -28.60 31.82 46.46
C LEU A 29 -27.97 31.67 45.07
N LEU A 30 -26.87 32.38 44.78
CA LEU A 30 -26.14 32.25 43.52
C LEU A 30 -25.50 30.87 43.36
N PHE A 31 -24.90 30.33 44.42
CA PHE A 31 -24.32 28.97 44.37
C PHE A 31 -25.39 27.89 44.34
N SER A 32 -26.46 28.04 45.13
CA SER A 32 -27.50 27.02 45.25
C SER A 32 -28.48 26.99 44.07
N TYR A 33 -28.74 28.13 43.43
CA TYR A 33 -29.74 28.25 42.37
C TYR A 33 -29.17 28.85 41.08
N GLY A 34 -28.21 29.76 41.16
CA GLY A 34 -27.62 30.41 39.98
C GLY A 34 -26.77 29.47 39.12
N ILE A 35 -25.83 28.73 39.73
CA ILE A 35 -24.99 27.77 38.98
C ILE A 35 -25.83 26.66 38.33
N PRO A 36 -26.78 26.00 39.03
CA PRO A 36 -27.65 25.01 38.40
C PRO A 36 -28.50 25.58 37.25
N LEU A 37 -28.95 26.83 37.36
CA LEU A 37 -29.71 27.51 36.30
C LEU A 37 -28.85 27.68 35.03
N ILE A 38 -27.59 28.10 35.17
CA ILE A 38 -26.66 28.25 34.04
C ILE A 38 -26.35 26.89 33.41
N LEU A 39 -26.10 25.86 34.21
CA LEU A 39 -25.80 24.51 33.71
C LEU A 39 -27.00 23.89 32.96
N ASN A 40 -28.20 24.00 33.53
CA ASN A 40 -29.41 23.45 32.91
C ASN A 40 -29.82 24.20 31.64
N THR A 41 -29.66 25.53 31.62
CA THR A 41 -29.92 26.33 30.40
C THR A 41 -28.88 26.07 29.31
N SER A 42 -27.61 25.86 29.68
CA SER A 42 -26.56 25.47 28.72
C SER A 42 -26.85 24.12 28.05
N LEU A 43 -27.34 23.14 28.81
CA LEU A 43 -27.73 21.84 28.27
C LEU A 43 -28.97 21.96 27.35
N PHE A 44 -29.94 22.79 27.71
CA PHE A 44 -31.11 23.02 26.86
C PHE A 44 -30.75 23.70 25.53
N ILE A 45 -29.86 24.70 25.55
CA ILE A 45 -29.38 25.36 24.34
C ILE A 45 -28.54 24.38 23.49
N ALA A 46 -27.69 23.56 24.10
CA ALA A 46 -26.95 22.51 23.39
C ALA A 46 -27.87 21.59 22.58
N HIS A 47 -28.96 21.10 23.20
CA HIS A 47 -29.96 20.27 22.50
C HIS A 47 -30.76 21.01 21.42
N LEU A 48 -30.87 22.34 21.48
CA LEU A 48 -31.52 23.16 20.44
C LEU A 48 -30.59 23.48 19.26
N THR A 49 -29.27 23.46 19.48
CA THR A 49 -28.26 23.75 18.47
C THR A 49 -27.58 22.52 17.89
N GLU A 50 -27.88 21.31 18.36
CA GLU A 50 -27.40 20.08 17.72
C GLU A 50 -28.07 19.89 16.35
N PRO A 51 -27.34 19.99 15.21
CA PRO A 51 -27.71 19.15 14.08
C PRO A 51 -27.58 17.70 14.57
N LYS A 52 -28.38 16.76 14.04
CA LYS A 52 -28.21 15.33 14.33
C LYS A 52 -26.79 14.89 13.90
N VAL A 53 -25.83 15.01 14.79
CA VAL A 53 -24.49 14.46 14.63
C VAL A 53 -24.57 13.07 15.25
N THR A 54 -24.64 12.07 14.38
CA THR A 54 -24.31 10.69 14.75
C THR A 54 -22.94 10.71 15.42
N PRO A 55 -22.76 10.21 16.66
CA PRO A 55 -21.45 10.17 17.27
C PRO A 55 -20.61 9.11 16.57
N SER A 56 -19.89 9.51 15.51
CA SER A 56 -18.95 8.67 14.76
C SER A 56 -17.77 9.44 14.19
N GLU A 57 -17.36 10.56 14.80
CA GLU A 57 -16.16 11.30 14.35
C GLU A 57 -15.20 11.72 15.47
N LEU A 58 -15.42 11.28 16.72
CA LEU A 58 -14.55 11.60 17.86
C LEU A 58 -14.20 10.38 18.71
N GLU A 59 -13.74 9.31 18.07
CA GLU A 59 -12.85 8.32 18.70
C GLU A 59 -11.75 7.93 17.71
N LYS A 60 -10.98 8.92 17.23
CA LYS A 60 -9.62 8.61 16.79
C LYS A 60 -8.86 8.26 18.06
N ASN A 61 -8.77 6.98 18.38
CA ASN A 61 -8.12 6.51 19.60
C ASN A 61 -6.64 6.84 19.41
N GLU A 62 -6.12 7.86 20.10
CA GLU A 62 -4.70 8.26 20.00
C GLU A 62 -3.73 7.12 20.40
N ASN A 63 -4.25 5.96 20.83
CA ASN A 63 -3.52 4.74 21.12
C ASN A 63 -3.74 3.58 20.13
N PHE A 64 -4.38 3.78 18.97
CA PHE A 64 -4.50 2.72 17.97
C PHE A 64 -3.21 2.59 17.15
N PHE A 65 -2.46 1.52 17.40
CA PHE A 65 -1.23 1.20 16.68
C PHE A 65 -1.48 0.06 15.67
N GLY A 66 -2.09 0.40 14.54
CA GLY A 66 -2.30 -0.53 13.42
C GLY A 66 -1.22 -0.41 12.35
N ASN A 67 -0.85 -1.53 11.74
CA ASN A 67 0.03 -1.53 10.56
C ASN A 67 -0.44 -2.56 9.53
N VAL A 68 -0.29 -2.24 8.26
CA VAL A 68 -0.43 -3.15 7.13
C VAL A 68 0.78 -2.95 6.25
N ASP A 69 1.43 -4.06 5.90
CA ASP A 69 2.66 -4.07 5.11
C ASP A 69 2.59 -5.19 4.07
N ILE A 70 3.05 -4.90 2.84
CA ILE A 70 3.09 -5.87 1.74
C ILE A 70 4.54 -6.31 1.58
N SER A 71 4.80 -7.57 1.94
CA SER A 71 6.16 -8.13 1.94
C SER A 71 6.53 -8.81 0.62
N SER A 72 5.54 -9.19 -0.19
CA SER A 72 5.77 -9.94 -1.43
C SER A 72 4.73 -9.60 -2.48
N ILE A 73 5.17 -8.97 -3.56
CA ILE A 73 4.37 -8.70 -4.76
C ILE A 73 5.30 -8.62 -5.97
N PRO A 74 4.97 -9.26 -7.11
CA PRO A 74 5.78 -9.17 -8.31
C PRO A 74 5.62 -7.81 -9.00
N SER A 75 6.71 -7.27 -9.57
CA SER A 75 6.66 -6.06 -10.39
C SER A 75 6.19 -6.33 -11.83
N ALA A 76 6.23 -7.59 -12.29
CA ALA A 76 5.71 -8.01 -13.58
C ALA A 76 5.23 -9.47 -13.54
N THR A 77 4.27 -9.81 -14.38
CA THR A 77 3.70 -11.17 -14.47
C THR A 77 3.27 -11.48 -15.90
N ASN A 78 3.32 -12.76 -16.27
CA ASN A 78 2.76 -13.28 -17.51
C ASN A 78 1.35 -13.85 -17.36
N SER A 79 0.79 -13.76 -16.16
CA SER A 79 -0.54 -14.24 -15.81
C SER A 79 -1.44 -13.08 -15.42
N ALA A 80 -2.73 -13.15 -15.76
CA ALA A 80 -3.72 -12.15 -15.35
C ALA A 80 -4.05 -12.20 -13.84
N LYS A 81 -3.23 -12.91 -13.07
CA LYS A 81 -3.33 -13.09 -11.62
C LYS A 81 -1.96 -13.07 -10.97
N ILE A 82 -1.92 -12.64 -9.72
CA ILE A 82 -0.72 -12.53 -8.89
C ILE A 82 -1.02 -12.98 -7.46
N GLU A 83 0.01 -13.47 -6.76
CA GLU A 83 -0.05 -13.68 -5.32
C GLU A 83 0.54 -12.47 -4.60
N VAL A 84 -0.18 -11.97 -3.58
CA VAL A 84 0.21 -10.83 -2.77
C VAL A 84 0.32 -11.30 -1.32
N GLY A 85 1.53 -11.21 -0.78
CA GLY A 85 1.83 -11.61 0.60
C GLY A 85 2.15 -10.40 1.47
N GLY A 86 1.66 -10.40 2.70
CA GLY A 86 1.88 -9.31 3.63
C GLY A 86 1.53 -9.64 5.07
N SER A 87 1.48 -8.61 5.91
CA SER A 87 1.07 -8.71 7.30
C SER A 87 0.18 -7.56 7.71
N ALA A 88 -0.77 -7.82 8.60
CA ALA A 88 -1.68 -6.84 9.16
C ALA A 88 -1.71 -6.97 10.69
N VAL A 89 -1.39 -5.89 11.39
CA VAL A 89 -1.36 -5.77 12.84
C VAL A 89 -2.51 -4.86 13.27
N ASN A 90 -3.36 -5.35 14.18
CA ASN A 90 -4.58 -4.68 14.67
C ASN A 90 -5.62 -4.34 13.60
N PHE A 91 -5.46 -4.86 12.38
CA PHE A 91 -6.46 -4.89 11.33
C PHE A 91 -6.86 -6.34 11.04
N THR A 92 -8.12 -6.54 10.64
CA THR A 92 -8.65 -7.85 10.24
C THR A 92 -9.32 -7.82 8.89
N ASP A 93 -9.81 -6.66 8.45
CA ASP A 93 -10.59 -6.56 7.23
C ASP A 93 -9.71 -5.88 6.19
N LEU A 94 -9.37 -6.59 5.13
CA LEU A 94 -8.47 -6.11 4.06
C LEU A 94 -9.24 -6.01 2.75
N GLU A 95 -9.17 -4.85 2.11
CA GLU A 95 -9.74 -4.59 0.81
C GLU A 95 -8.61 -4.33 -0.19
N PHE A 96 -8.48 -5.20 -1.18
CA PHE A 96 -7.50 -5.08 -2.26
C PHE A 96 -8.15 -4.35 -3.43
N TYR A 97 -7.55 -3.26 -3.85
CA TYR A 97 -7.99 -2.47 -4.99
C TYR A 97 -6.99 -2.66 -6.14
N LEU A 98 -7.52 -3.00 -7.32
CA LEU A 98 -6.76 -3.16 -8.55
C LEU A 98 -7.28 -2.14 -9.56
N ASN A 99 -6.43 -1.21 -9.98
CA ASN A 99 -6.79 -0.10 -10.87
C ASN A 99 -8.01 0.69 -10.35
N ASP A 100 -8.01 1.00 -9.05
CA ASP A 100 -9.08 1.67 -8.30
C ASP A 100 -10.42 0.92 -8.16
N ASP A 101 -10.56 -0.24 -8.79
CA ASP A 101 -11.70 -1.12 -8.60
C ASP A 101 -11.44 -2.07 -7.42
N LEU A 102 -12.44 -2.28 -6.56
CA LEU A 102 -12.36 -3.28 -5.49
C LEU A 102 -12.24 -4.68 -6.11
N ALA A 103 -11.07 -5.30 -5.95
CA ALA A 103 -10.76 -6.61 -6.51
C ALA A 103 -11.08 -7.75 -5.56
N LYS A 104 -10.83 -7.57 -4.26
CA LYS A 104 -11.01 -8.62 -3.25
C LYS A 104 -11.19 -8.06 -1.85
N GLU A 105 -12.05 -8.69 -1.06
CA GLU A 105 -12.15 -8.47 0.39
C GLU A 105 -11.71 -9.73 1.14
N VAL A 106 -10.97 -9.53 2.23
CA VAL A 106 -10.43 -10.62 3.05
C VAL A 106 -10.64 -10.30 4.52
N ASN A 107 -11.25 -11.23 5.25
CA ASN A 107 -11.41 -11.14 6.69
C ASN A 107 -10.43 -12.11 7.37
N LEU A 108 -9.38 -11.57 8.00
CA LEU A 108 -8.43 -12.32 8.80
C LEU A 108 -9.08 -12.70 10.13
N SER A 109 -9.01 -13.98 10.49
CA SER A 109 -9.48 -14.49 11.79
C SER A 109 -8.78 -13.79 12.97
N THR A 110 -7.50 -13.45 12.79
CA THR A 110 -6.66 -12.71 13.73
C THR A 110 -5.65 -11.88 12.95
N SER A 111 -5.17 -10.78 13.54
CA SER A 111 -4.01 -10.05 12.99
C SER A 111 -2.83 -11.00 12.77
N GLY A 112 -2.16 -10.84 11.64
CA GLY A 112 -1.11 -11.75 11.21
C GLY A 112 -0.78 -11.63 9.73
N ASN A 113 -0.07 -12.63 9.23
CA ASN A 113 0.34 -12.72 7.84
C ASN A 113 -0.81 -13.20 6.95
N PHE A 114 -0.80 -12.77 5.70
CA PHE A 114 -1.75 -13.20 4.68
C PHE A 114 -1.03 -13.44 3.35
N ILE A 115 -1.62 -14.29 2.52
CA ILE A 115 -1.24 -14.52 1.13
C ILE A 115 -2.53 -14.62 0.34
N GLU A 116 -2.70 -13.73 -0.64
CA GLU A 116 -3.94 -13.60 -1.38
C GLU A 116 -3.68 -13.59 -2.88
N GLU A 117 -4.42 -14.41 -3.62
CA GLU A 117 -4.44 -14.35 -5.09
C GLU A 117 -5.39 -13.22 -5.52
N ILE A 118 -4.88 -12.31 -6.35
CA ILE A 118 -5.61 -11.21 -7.00
C ILE A 118 -5.65 -11.51 -8.50
N GLU A 119 -6.85 -11.43 -9.09
CA GLU A 119 -7.11 -11.78 -10.48
C GLU A 119 -7.51 -10.55 -11.32
N ASN A 120 -7.76 -10.76 -12.61
CA ASN A 120 -8.28 -9.76 -13.56
C ASN A 120 -7.34 -8.57 -13.83
N LEU A 121 -6.02 -8.79 -13.80
CA LEU A 121 -5.06 -7.81 -14.30
C LEU A 121 -5.34 -7.51 -15.78
N LYS A 122 -5.23 -6.23 -16.14
CA LYS A 122 -5.36 -5.75 -17.52
C LYS A 122 -3.98 -5.73 -18.16
N GLU A 123 -3.86 -6.04 -19.44
CA GLU A 123 -2.56 -6.01 -20.12
C GLU A 123 -1.94 -4.59 -20.02
N GLY A 124 -0.64 -4.54 -19.73
CA GLY A 124 0.08 -3.30 -19.44
C GLY A 124 0.27 -3.05 -17.93
N LEU A 125 0.42 -1.77 -17.58
CA LEU A 125 0.64 -1.35 -16.20
C LEU A 125 -0.66 -1.42 -15.39
N ASN A 126 -0.62 -2.08 -14.23
CA ASN A 126 -1.68 -2.12 -13.24
C ASN A 126 -1.18 -1.53 -11.94
N THR A 127 -2.11 -0.95 -11.17
CA THR A 127 -1.82 -0.43 -9.83
C THR A 127 -2.60 -1.22 -8.79
N LEU A 128 -1.93 -1.67 -7.73
CA LEU A 128 -2.54 -2.37 -6.60
C LEU A 128 -2.27 -1.62 -5.29
N TYR A 129 -3.28 -1.50 -4.44
CA TYR A 129 -3.10 -1.10 -3.04
C TYR A 129 -4.09 -1.82 -2.13
N VAL A 130 -3.83 -1.81 -0.83
CA VAL A 130 -4.68 -2.43 0.18
C VAL A 130 -5.16 -1.38 1.16
N ILE A 131 -6.46 -1.42 1.48
CA ILE A 131 -7.05 -0.69 2.60
C ILE A 131 -7.33 -1.70 3.71
N ALA A 132 -6.68 -1.52 4.86
CA ALA A 132 -6.88 -2.34 6.04
C ALA A 132 -7.79 -1.61 7.04
N LYS A 133 -8.84 -2.28 7.53
CA LYS A 133 -9.85 -1.74 8.45
C LYS A 133 -9.90 -2.56 9.74
N ALA A 134 -10.15 -1.86 10.84
CA ALA A 134 -10.28 -2.48 12.16
C ALA A 134 -11.73 -2.93 12.38
N LYS A 135 -11.94 -4.18 12.83
CA LYS A 135 -13.28 -4.79 12.99
C LYS A 135 -14.28 -4.00 13.85
N HIS A 136 -13.77 -3.24 14.82
CA HIS A 136 -14.57 -2.55 15.85
C HIS A 136 -14.16 -1.09 16.03
N SER A 137 -13.53 -0.51 15.02
CA SER A 137 -13.06 0.87 15.04
C SER A 137 -13.17 1.47 13.64
N SER A 138 -13.34 2.79 13.55
CA SER A 138 -13.30 3.51 12.28
C SER A 138 -11.87 3.70 11.74
N GLU A 139 -10.85 3.15 12.42
CA GLU A 139 -9.47 3.25 11.99
C GLU A 139 -9.24 2.38 10.75
N GLU A 140 -8.63 3.00 9.74
CA GLU A 140 -8.20 2.36 8.51
C GLU A 140 -6.81 2.82 8.09
N LYS A 141 -6.12 2.01 7.30
CA LYS A 141 -4.82 2.34 6.74
C LYS A 141 -4.72 1.86 5.30
N LYS A 142 -4.39 2.79 4.40
CA LYS A 142 -4.03 2.50 3.01
C LYS A 142 -2.52 2.22 2.91
N THR A 143 -2.14 1.20 2.16
CA THR A 143 -0.73 0.94 1.80
C THR A 143 -0.24 1.94 0.76
N GLU A 144 1.04 1.88 0.41
CA GLU A 144 1.51 2.44 -0.85
C GLU A 144 0.89 1.72 -2.05
N GLU A 145 1.00 2.34 -3.22
CA GLU A 145 0.55 1.80 -4.49
C GLU A 145 1.69 1.02 -5.15
N PHE A 146 1.41 -0.21 -5.53
CA PHE A 146 2.34 -1.10 -6.19
C PHE A 146 2.03 -1.14 -7.68
N GLU A 147 3.06 -0.98 -8.50
CA GLU A 147 2.97 -1.09 -9.95
C GLU A 147 3.29 -2.53 -10.39
N ILE A 148 2.39 -3.13 -11.17
CA ILE A 148 2.52 -4.48 -11.71
C ILE A 148 2.32 -4.45 -13.21
N TYR A 149 3.35 -4.83 -13.97
CA TYR A 149 3.27 -4.91 -15.42
C TYR A 149 2.81 -6.31 -15.86
N TYR A 150 1.59 -6.41 -16.39
CA TYR A 150 1.06 -7.65 -16.95
C TYR A 150 1.33 -7.71 -18.46
N LYS A 151 2.06 -8.74 -18.90
CA LYS A 151 2.32 -9.02 -20.32
C LYS A 151 2.25 -10.52 -20.56
N ASN A 152 1.35 -10.99 -21.42
CA ASN A 152 1.19 -12.42 -21.74
C ASN A 152 1.78 -12.82 -23.11
N THR A 153 2.52 -11.93 -23.74
CA THR A 153 3.10 -12.14 -25.06
C THR A 153 4.58 -12.49 -24.94
N LYS A 154 4.99 -13.53 -25.66
CA LYS A 154 6.37 -13.98 -25.69
C LYS A 154 7.31 -12.91 -26.27
N PRO A 155 8.56 -12.81 -25.78
CA PRO A 155 9.53 -11.90 -26.37
C PRO A 155 9.83 -12.31 -27.81
N LYS A 156 10.06 -11.33 -28.69
CA LYS A 156 10.61 -11.60 -30.02
C LYS A 156 12.00 -12.22 -29.88
N LEU A 157 12.30 -13.20 -30.71
CA LEU A 157 13.62 -13.80 -30.80
C LEU A 157 13.94 -14.05 -32.27
N ASP A 158 14.79 -13.21 -32.85
CA ASP A 158 15.27 -13.34 -34.23
C ASP A 158 16.75 -13.68 -34.25
N ILE A 159 17.13 -14.71 -35.00
CA ILE A 159 18.52 -15.16 -35.11
C ILE A 159 19.03 -14.74 -36.47
N LYS A 160 20.06 -13.90 -36.49
CA LYS A 160 20.71 -13.42 -37.71
C LYS A 160 21.78 -14.41 -38.19
N ASN A 161 22.56 -14.95 -37.26
CA ASN A 161 23.60 -15.94 -37.52
C ASN A 161 23.74 -16.89 -36.31
N PRO A 162 24.07 -18.17 -36.49
CA PRO A 162 24.08 -18.91 -37.76
C PRO A 162 22.66 -19.17 -38.29
N GLN A 163 22.58 -19.49 -39.59
CA GLN A 163 21.35 -20.04 -40.16
C GLN A 163 21.22 -21.51 -39.75
N ASP A 164 19.97 -21.98 -39.58
CA ASP A 164 19.70 -23.37 -39.23
C ASP A 164 20.20 -24.32 -40.33
N GLY A 165 20.89 -25.39 -39.93
CA GLY A 165 21.53 -26.36 -40.82
C GLY A 165 22.82 -25.86 -41.51
N SER A 166 23.36 -24.71 -41.12
CA SER A 166 24.59 -24.19 -41.71
C SER A 166 25.80 -25.10 -41.48
N LYS A 167 26.72 -25.11 -42.45
CA LYS A 167 28.00 -25.82 -42.39
C LYS A 167 29.14 -24.85 -42.18
N THR A 168 30.13 -25.23 -41.39
CA THR A 168 31.36 -24.45 -41.17
C THR A 168 32.56 -25.36 -41.01
N ASN A 169 33.74 -24.89 -41.41
CA ASN A 169 35.03 -25.51 -41.12
C ASN A 169 35.75 -24.84 -39.93
N GLN A 170 35.07 -23.90 -39.26
CA GLN A 170 35.58 -23.24 -38.06
C GLN A 170 35.14 -23.97 -36.79
N THR A 171 36.05 -24.10 -35.83
CA THR A 171 35.77 -24.72 -34.52
C THR A 171 34.90 -23.86 -33.61
N GLU A 172 34.53 -22.66 -34.03
CA GLU A 172 33.72 -21.70 -33.30
C GLU A 172 32.73 -21.03 -34.27
N VAL A 173 31.51 -20.77 -33.80
CA VAL A 173 30.48 -20.04 -34.55
C VAL A 173 29.98 -18.87 -33.73
N SER A 174 29.84 -17.71 -34.37
CA SER A 174 29.21 -16.54 -33.75
C SER A 174 27.70 -16.66 -33.83
N VAL A 175 27.03 -16.71 -32.68
CA VAL A 175 25.58 -16.65 -32.56
C VAL A 175 25.19 -15.19 -32.32
N SER A 176 24.42 -14.61 -33.23
CA SER A 176 23.96 -13.23 -33.15
C SER A 176 22.50 -13.10 -33.57
N GLY A 177 21.81 -12.12 -32.99
CA GLY A 177 20.39 -11.94 -33.21
C GLY A 177 19.87 -10.66 -32.58
N SER A 178 18.55 -10.56 -32.53
CA SER A 178 17.84 -9.49 -31.86
C SER A 178 16.61 -10.01 -31.12
N THR A 179 16.25 -9.33 -30.03
CA THR A 179 15.09 -9.61 -29.20
C THR A 179 14.39 -8.31 -28.82
N ASP A 180 13.30 -8.39 -28.05
CA ASP A 180 12.67 -7.21 -27.47
C ASP A 180 13.60 -6.58 -26.43
N LYS A 181 13.38 -5.29 -26.10
CA LYS A 181 14.10 -4.63 -25.01
C LYS A 181 13.85 -5.36 -23.69
N GLU A 182 14.80 -5.23 -22.76
CA GLU A 182 14.67 -5.76 -21.39
C GLU A 182 14.41 -7.29 -21.34
N THR A 183 14.93 -8.01 -22.34
CA THR A 183 14.84 -9.47 -22.43
C THR A 183 16.19 -10.10 -22.07
N TYR A 184 16.14 -11.18 -21.30
CA TYR A 184 17.30 -11.98 -20.94
C TYR A 184 17.49 -13.10 -21.96
N ILE A 185 18.68 -13.20 -22.55
CA ILE A 185 19.02 -14.26 -23.51
C ILE A 185 19.95 -15.28 -22.86
N LYS A 186 19.69 -16.57 -23.13
CA LYS A 186 20.63 -17.66 -22.85
C LYS A 186 20.93 -18.42 -24.14
N VAL A 187 22.20 -18.77 -24.34
CA VAL A 187 22.64 -19.65 -25.42
C VAL A 187 23.30 -20.87 -24.80
N ASN A 188 22.78 -22.06 -25.08
CA ASN A 188 23.15 -23.33 -24.42
C ASN A 188 23.14 -23.23 -22.89
N GLY A 189 22.15 -22.52 -22.34
CA GLY A 189 22.00 -22.28 -20.90
C GLY A 189 22.90 -21.18 -20.32
N LEU A 190 23.85 -20.63 -21.10
CA LEU A 190 24.74 -19.56 -20.65
C LEU A 190 24.12 -18.18 -20.94
N PRO A 191 24.08 -17.26 -19.96
CA PRO A 191 23.52 -15.92 -20.18
C PRO A 191 24.37 -15.11 -21.17
N VAL A 192 23.70 -14.37 -22.05
CA VAL A 192 24.32 -13.49 -23.05
C VAL A 192 23.84 -12.07 -22.81
N VAL A 193 24.77 -11.10 -22.91
CA VAL A 193 24.45 -9.68 -22.77
C VAL A 193 23.64 -9.22 -23.99
N VAL A 194 22.54 -8.53 -23.71
CA VAL A 194 21.70 -7.86 -24.70
C VAL A 194 21.93 -6.37 -24.59
N ASP A 195 22.16 -5.68 -25.71
CA ASP A 195 22.34 -4.23 -25.73
C ASP A 195 20.99 -3.48 -25.57
N ALA A 196 21.04 -2.15 -25.43
CA ALA A 196 19.86 -1.32 -25.26
C ALA A 196 18.92 -1.31 -26.49
N GLN A 197 19.40 -1.78 -27.64
CA GLN A 197 18.64 -1.92 -28.88
C GLN A 197 18.07 -3.34 -29.04
N GLY A 198 18.34 -4.26 -28.11
CA GLY A 198 17.87 -5.64 -28.16
C GLY A 198 18.77 -6.58 -28.97
N ASN A 199 19.97 -6.17 -29.40
CA ASN A 199 20.88 -7.07 -30.10
C ASN A 199 21.72 -7.85 -29.11
N PHE A 200 22.09 -9.07 -29.50
CA PHE A 200 23.00 -9.91 -28.75
C PHE A 200 23.98 -10.61 -29.69
N GLN A 201 25.15 -10.91 -29.16
CA GLN A 201 26.16 -11.70 -29.84
C GLN A 201 26.98 -12.50 -28.82
N THR A 202 27.24 -13.75 -29.14
CA THR A 202 28.14 -14.63 -28.40
C THR A 202 28.84 -15.58 -29.37
N SER A 203 29.89 -16.25 -28.92
CA SER A 203 30.55 -17.28 -29.71
C SER A 203 30.47 -18.63 -29.02
N ILE A 204 30.18 -19.67 -29.80
CA ILE A 204 29.98 -21.04 -29.33
C ILE A 204 31.01 -21.94 -29.99
N ARG A 205 31.76 -22.67 -29.16
CA ARG A 205 32.70 -23.69 -29.64
C ARG A 205 31.93 -24.92 -30.11
N LEU A 206 32.25 -25.38 -31.31
CA LEU A 206 31.64 -26.53 -31.96
C LEU A 206 32.46 -27.80 -31.72
N LYS A 207 31.76 -28.93 -31.68
CA LYS A 207 32.33 -30.29 -31.76
C LYS A 207 32.20 -30.79 -33.20
N GLU A 208 33.11 -31.66 -33.63
CA GLU A 208 33.03 -32.25 -34.96
C GLU A 208 31.65 -32.90 -35.19
N GLY A 209 31.08 -32.68 -36.37
CA GLY A 209 29.74 -33.15 -36.75
C GLY A 209 28.62 -32.18 -36.39
N GLU A 210 27.45 -32.72 -36.08
CA GLU A 210 26.25 -31.92 -35.78
C GLU A 210 26.29 -31.35 -34.36
N ASN A 211 26.06 -30.04 -34.25
CA ASN A 211 25.90 -29.32 -32.99
C ASN A 211 24.50 -28.73 -32.92
N GLN A 212 23.83 -28.94 -31.80
CA GLN A 212 22.58 -28.27 -31.47
C GLN A 212 22.88 -27.07 -30.57
N ILE A 213 22.39 -25.91 -30.98
CA ILE A 213 22.49 -24.65 -30.23
C ILE A 213 21.07 -24.27 -29.81
N GLN A 214 20.83 -24.24 -28.50
CA GLN A 214 19.58 -23.75 -27.92
C GLN A 214 19.74 -22.27 -27.58
N ILE A 215 18.83 -21.45 -28.07
CA ILE A 215 18.74 -20.04 -27.72
C ILE A 215 17.38 -19.81 -27.06
N SER A 216 17.36 -19.30 -25.84
CA SER A 216 16.14 -18.93 -25.14
C SER A 216 16.15 -17.46 -24.76
N ALA A 217 14.98 -16.84 -24.92
CA ALA A 217 14.69 -15.46 -24.56
C ALA A 217 13.63 -15.46 -23.46
N GLN A 218 13.85 -14.68 -22.40
CA GLN A 218 12.90 -14.53 -21.30
C GLN A 218 12.71 -13.05 -20.96
N ASP A 219 11.47 -12.56 -20.96
CA ASP A 219 11.19 -11.18 -20.56
C ASP A 219 11.02 -11.02 -19.04
N VAL A 220 10.87 -9.77 -18.57
CA VAL A 220 10.70 -9.44 -17.15
C VAL A 220 9.41 -10.01 -16.54
N ALA A 221 8.39 -10.29 -17.35
CA ALA A 221 7.13 -10.90 -16.93
C ALA A 221 7.24 -12.44 -16.86
N GLY A 222 8.37 -13.01 -17.29
CA GLY A 222 8.62 -14.45 -17.29
C GLY A 222 8.13 -15.18 -18.53
N ASN A 223 7.69 -14.47 -19.59
CA ASN A 223 7.39 -15.12 -20.87
C ASN A 223 8.67 -15.61 -21.53
N THR A 224 8.62 -16.81 -22.13
CA THR A 224 9.77 -17.43 -22.78
C THR A 224 9.52 -17.75 -24.25
N GLU A 225 10.54 -17.56 -25.09
CA GLU A 225 10.62 -18.03 -26.46
C GLU A 225 11.93 -18.79 -26.68
N GLU A 226 11.90 -19.91 -27.39
CA GLU A 226 13.07 -20.76 -27.58
C GLU A 226 13.25 -21.14 -29.05
N LYS A 227 14.50 -21.13 -29.50
CA LYS A 227 14.89 -21.59 -30.83
C LYS A 227 16.03 -22.58 -30.74
N MET A 228 15.91 -23.65 -31.51
CA MET A 228 16.96 -24.64 -31.70
C MET A 228 17.56 -24.48 -33.09
N LEU A 229 18.88 -24.38 -33.16
CA LEU A 229 19.62 -24.32 -34.42
C LEU A 229 20.56 -25.51 -34.52
N LYS A 230 20.65 -26.10 -35.70
CA LYS A 230 21.67 -27.07 -36.06
C LYS A 230 22.83 -26.38 -36.78
N VAL A 231 24.05 -26.64 -36.34
CA VAL A 231 25.28 -26.22 -37.05
C VAL A 231 26.16 -27.44 -37.23
N ILE A 232 26.63 -27.67 -38.44
CA ILE A 232 27.47 -28.81 -38.79
C ILE A 232 28.91 -28.32 -38.94
N TYR A 233 29.79 -28.79 -38.07
CA TYR A 233 31.22 -28.52 -38.18
C TYR A 233 31.91 -29.71 -38.85
N GLU A 234 32.53 -29.46 -40.00
CA GLU A 234 33.30 -30.43 -40.78
C GLU A 234 34.73 -29.92 -40.89
N LYS A 235 35.69 -30.63 -40.33
CA LYS A 235 37.11 -30.31 -40.47
C LYS A 235 37.59 -30.63 -41.89
N ASP A 236 38.22 -29.65 -42.54
CA ASP A 236 38.91 -29.83 -43.83
C ASP A 236 40.03 -30.89 -43.75
#